data_AF-A0A7X3UB14-F1
#
_entry.id   AF-A0A7X3UB14-F1
#
_cell.length_a   1.000
_cell.length_b   1.000
_cell.length_c   1.000
_cell.angle_alpha   90.00
_cell.angle_beta   90.00
_cell.angle_gamma   90.00
#
_symmetry.space_group_name_H-M   'P 1'
#
loop_
_entity.id
_entity.type
_entity.pdbx_description
1 polymer ?
#
loop_
_entity_poly.entity_id
_entity_poly.type
_entity_poly.pdbx_seq_one_letter_code
_entity_poly.pdbx_strand_id
1 'polypeptide(L)'
;MKYFLVFLLGAIAVGGSAFAFAQNTRTVEVETTASVEVRVWRNVADPGRLHLSTRPAGGSWTTHNDRLDMSERSPSGNWYQSNFVTVDVPITVWAEIEEPAPADSTSSTPTPTATQTTQAGRTYASCAAAAAAGEPRQQGCSRGRCPGGGRGFPASMVPSARDGDGDGVVCEQ
;
A
#
# COMPACT_ATOMS: atom_id res chain seq x y z
N MET A 1 -65.78 40.64 18.17
CA MET A 1 -65.90 39.17 18.27
C MET A 1 -64.61 38.70 18.96
N LYS A 2 -64.65 38.35 20.25
CA LYS A 2 -64.73 36.95 20.80
C LYS A 2 -63.57 36.10 20.23
N TYR A 3 -62.55 35.60 20.94
CA TYR A 3 -62.48 34.80 22.19
C TYR A 3 -61.04 34.88 22.78
N PHE A 4 -60.84 35.00 24.11
CA PHE A 4 -60.51 33.95 25.12
C PHE A 4 -59.20 33.18 24.85
N LEU A 5 -58.09 33.48 25.57
CA LEU A 5 -57.62 32.88 26.84
C LEU A 5 -57.18 31.41 26.70
N VAL A 6 -55.89 31.12 26.98
CA VAL A 6 -55.40 30.09 27.92
C VAL A 6 -53.87 30.17 28.03
N PHE A 7 -53.42 30.05 29.28
CA PHE A 7 -52.05 30.01 29.80
C PHE A 7 -51.17 28.90 29.19
N LEU A 8 -49.85 29.10 29.13
CA LEU A 8 -48.93 28.29 29.95
C LEU A 8 -47.54 28.93 30.06
N LEU A 9 -47.14 29.17 31.31
CA LEU A 9 -45.74 29.18 31.73
C LEU A 9 -45.09 27.84 31.39
N GLY A 10 -43.88 27.90 30.84
CA GLY A 10 -43.05 26.72 30.60
C GLY A 10 -41.60 27.11 30.44
N ALA A 11 -40.99 27.62 31.52
CA ALA A 11 -39.54 27.71 31.62
C ALA A 11 -38.97 26.29 31.76
N ILE A 12 -38.34 25.77 30.71
CA ILE A 12 -37.35 24.71 30.82
C ILE A 12 -36.09 25.19 30.12
N ALA A 13 -35.21 25.79 30.92
CA ALA A 13 -33.80 25.90 30.62
C ALA A 13 -33.20 24.50 30.71
N VAL A 14 -33.15 23.77 29.61
CA VAL A 14 -32.18 22.69 29.46
C VAL A 14 -31.02 23.31 28.70
N GLY A 15 -30.00 23.69 29.46
CA GLY A 15 -28.66 23.94 28.94
C GLY A 15 -28.20 22.67 28.26
N GLY A 16 -28.46 22.58 26.96
CA GLY A 16 -27.84 21.60 26.10
C GLY A 16 -26.37 21.97 26.03
N SER A 17 -25.56 21.32 26.86
CA SER A 17 -24.13 21.22 26.66
C SER A 17 -23.91 20.80 25.22
N ALA A 18 -23.51 21.74 24.37
CA ALA A 18 -22.95 21.44 23.07
C ALA A 18 -21.64 20.70 23.35
N PHE A 19 -21.73 19.39 23.57
CA PHE A 19 -20.60 18.50 23.42
C PHE A 19 -20.28 18.54 21.93
N ALA A 20 -19.45 19.51 21.56
CA ALA A 20 -18.68 19.45 20.34
C ALA A 20 -17.76 18.24 20.49
N PHE A 21 -18.28 17.06 20.13
CA PHE A 21 -17.44 15.92 19.81
C PHE A 21 -16.70 16.30 18.54
N ALA A 22 -15.54 16.94 18.73
CA ALA A 22 -14.55 17.08 17.68
C ALA A 22 -14.14 15.66 17.31
N GLN A 23 -14.79 15.09 16.29
CA GLN A 23 -14.43 13.81 15.71
C GLN A 23 -13.01 13.97 15.17
N ASN A 24 -12.06 13.38 15.89
CA ASN A 24 -10.64 13.47 15.65
C ASN A 24 -10.30 12.56 14.47
N THR A 25 -10.64 12.99 13.27
CA THR A 25 -10.39 12.26 12.02
C THR A 25 -8.88 12.23 11.79
N ARG A 26 -8.23 11.10 12.13
CA ARG A 26 -6.84 10.85 11.77
C ARG A 26 -6.78 10.22 10.39
N THR A 27 -5.97 10.83 9.53
CA THR A 27 -5.62 10.27 8.22
C THR A 27 -4.60 9.14 8.46
N VAL A 28 -5.00 7.90 8.20
CA VAL A 28 -4.09 6.74 8.18
C VAL A 28 -3.69 6.49 6.73
N GLU A 29 -2.38 6.41 6.48
CA GLU A 29 -1.84 6.02 5.19
C GLU A 29 -1.97 4.51 5.05
N VAL A 30 -2.85 4.07 4.13
CA VAL A 30 -3.07 2.64 3.85
C VAL A 30 -2.25 2.30 2.62
N GLU A 31 -1.15 1.57 2.82
CA GLU A 31 -0.42 0.94 1.72
C GLU A 31 -1.29 -0.19 1.15
N THR A 32 -1.82 0.01 -0.06
CA THR A 32 -2.61 -1.02 -0.76
C THR A 32 -1.97 -1.36 -2.10
N THR A 33 -1.88 -2.66 -2.38
CA THR A 33 -1.45 -3.15 -3.69
C THR A 33 -2.68 -3.31 -4.58
N ALA A 34 -2.81 -2.44 -5.59
CA ALA A 34 -3.82 -2.59 -6.63
C ALA A 34 -3.29 -3.47 -7.77
N SER A 35 -4.11 -4.42 -8.22
CA SER A 35 -3.82 -5.21 -9.41
C SER A 35 -4.51 -4.61 -10.64
N VAL A 36 -3.76 -4.41 -11.72
CA VAL A 36 -4.26 -3.92 -13.01
C VAL A 36 -4.11 -5.02 -14.05
N GLU A 37 -5.17 -5.29 -14.80
CA GLU A 37 -5.13 -6.19 -15.94
C GLU A 37 -4.97 -5.39 -17.23
N VAL A 38 -4.10 -5.87 -18.12
CA VAL A 38 -3.80 -5.24 -19.41
C VAL A 38 -4.01 -6.26 -20.53
N ARG A 39 -4.64 -5.82 -21.62
CA ARG A 39 -4.84 -6.64 -22.81
C ARG A 39 -4.49 -5.84 -24.08
N VAL A 40 -3.77 -6.48 -24.98
CA VAL A 40 -3.48 -5.94 -26.32
C VAL A 40 -4.40 -6.63 -27.32
N TRP A 41 -5.08 -5.85 -28.13
CA TRP A 41 -5.93 -6.31 -29.21
C TRP A 41 -5.26 -6.04 -30.56
N ARG A 42 -5.39 -6.98 -31.48
CA ARG A 42 -4.98 -6.81 -32.88
C ARG A 42 -6.19 -6.87 -33.76
N ASN A 43 -6.33 -5.88 -34.65
CA ASN A 43 -7.41 -5.90 -35.63
C ASN A 43 -7.15 -6.99 -36.68
N VAL A 44 -8.16 -7.81 -36.98
CA VAL A 44 -8.04 -8.93 -37.93
C VAL A 44 -7.95 -8.44 -39.38
N ALA A 45 -8.70 -7.39 -39.73
CA ALA A 45 -8.72 -6.82 -41.08
C ALA A 45 -7.53 -5.88 -41.33
N ASP A 46 -6.98 -5.28 -40.28
CA ASP A 46 -5.82 -4.40 -40.31
C ASP A 46 -4.80 -4.83 -39.24
N PRO A 47 -3.97 -5.84 -39.50
CA PRO A 47 -3.09 -6.43 -38.50
C PRO A 47 -2.02 -5.49 -37.95
N GLY A 48 -1.81 -4.32 -38.58
CA GLY A 48 -0.93 -3.25 -38.09
C GLY A 48 -1.60 -2.35 -37.05
N ARG A 49 -2.91 -2.45 -36.87
CA ARG A 49 -3.66 -1.69 -35.87
C ARG A 49 -3.79 -2.48 -34.58
N LEU A 50 -3.03 -2.04 -33.59
CA LEU A 50 -3.08 -2.54 -32.23
C LEU A 50 -3.77 -1.54 -31.30
N HIS A 51 -4.54 -2.05 -30.35
CA HIS A 51 -5.21 -1.28 -29.30
C HIS A 51 -4.90 -1.87 -27.93
N LEU A 52 -4.91 -1.01 -26.91
CA LEU A 52 -4.73 -1.43 -25.53
C LEU A 52 -6.05 -1.30 -24.77
N SER A 53 -6.37 -2.27 -23.92
CA SER A 53 -7.41 -2.12 -22.91
C SER A 53 -6.81 -2.37 -21.53
N THR A 54 -7.24 -1.60 -20.54
CA THR A 54 -6.87 -1.79 -19.14
C THR A 54 -8.10 -1.86 -18.25
N ARG A 55 -7.96 -2.48 -17.08
CA ARG A 55 -8.96 -2.43 -16.00
C ARG A 55 -8.31 -2.68 -14.64
N PRO A 56 -8.92 -2.21 -13.54
CA PRO A 56 -8.70 -2.80 -12.22
C PRO A 56 -9.04 -4.30 -12.25
N ALA A 57 -8.35 -5.11 -11.47
CA ALA A 57 -8.62 -6.55 -11.38
C ALA A 57 -10.10 -6.82 -11.07
N GLY A 58 -10.74 -7.67 -11.88
CA GLY A 58 -12.18 -7.95 -11.78
C GLY A 58 -13.13 -6.83 -12.23
N GLY A 59 -12.62 -5.65 -12.63
CA GLY A 59 -13.41 -4.50 -13.05
C GLY A 59 -13.89 -4.55 -14.51
N SER A 60 -14.44 -3.43 -14.98
CA SER A 60 -14.83 -3.22 -16.38
C SER A 60 -13.62 -2.78 -17.22
N TRP A 61 -13.58 -3.24 -18.47
CA TRP A 61 -12.53 -2.84 -19.42
C TRP A 61 -12.74 -1.41 -19.92
N THR A 62 -11.66 -0.64 -19.90
CA THR A 62 -11.54 0.62 -20.65
C THR A 62 -10.60 0.38 -21.82
N THR A 63 -11.07 0.62 -23.04
CA THR A 63 -10.24 0.54 -24.24
C THR A 63 -9.70 1.91 -24.57
N HIS A 64 -8.38 1.97 -24.72
CA HIS A 64 -7.65 3.15 -25.09
C HIS A 64 -7.55 3.24 -26.62
N ASN A 65 -7.81 4.42 -27.15
CA ASN A 65 -7.70 4.68 -28.59
C ASN A 65 -6.26 5.04 -29.00
N ASP A 66 -5.32 4.94 -28.08
CA ASP A 66 -3.90 5.07 -28.37
C ASP A 66 -3.47 3.98 -29.35
N ARG A 67 -2.91 4.43 -30.47
CA ARG A 67 -2.31 3.52 -31.43
C ARG A 67 -0.96 3.07 -30.87
N LEU A 68 -0.80 1.76 -30.78
CA LEU A 68 0.51 1.15 -30.55
C LEU A 68 1.18 1.00 -31.92
N ASP A 69 2.05 1.94 -32.25
CA ASP A 69 2.88 1.88 -33.45
C ASP A 69 4.08 0.96 -33.18
N MET A 70 4.11 -0.19 -33.85
CA MET A 70 5.18 -1.19 -33.79
C MET A 70 6.23 -1.00 -34.90
N SER A 71 6.36 0.20 -35.47
CA SER A 71 7.26 0.46 -36.58
C SER A 71 8.74 0.50 -36.18
N GLU A 72 9.04 0.82 -34.93
CA GLU A 72 10.41 0.96 -34.44
C GLU A 72 11.04 -0.41 -34.19
N ARG A 73 12.30 -0.58 -34.60
CA ARG A 73 13.09 -1.77 -34.25
C ARG A 73 13.85 -1.54 -32.96
N SER A 74 13.94 -2.59 -32.14
CA SER A 74 14.81 -2.59 -30.96
C SER A 74 16.27 -2.41 -31.36
N PRO A 75 17.16 -1.96 -30.45
CA PRO A 75 18.58 -1.77 -30.75
C PRO A 75 19.30 -3.02 -31.26
N SER A 76 18.81 -4.21 -30.90
CA SER A 76 19.36 -5.49 -31.40
C SER A 76 18.85 -5.88 -32.79
N GLY A 77 17.86 -5.16 -33.33
CA GLY A 77 17.26 -5.40 -34.64
C GLY A 77 16.35 -6.62 -34.73
N ASN A 78 16.28 -7.44 -33.67
CA ASN A 78 15.56 -8.72 -33.65
C ASN A 78 14.06 -8.59 -33.29
N TRP A 79 13.65 -7.44 -32.77
CA TRP A 79 12.29 -7.21 -32.29
C TRP A 79 11.75 -5.88 -32.79
N TYR A 80 10.45 -5.82 -33.04
CA TYR A 80 9.72 -4.58 -33.19
C TYR A 80 9.23 -4.13 -31.81
N GLN A 81 9.35 -2.84 -31.51
CA GLN A 81 8.90 -2.25 -30.26
C GLN A 81 7.79 -1.23 -30.52
N SER A 82 6.85 -1.12 -29.58
CA SER A 82 5.83 -0.09 -29.64
C SER A 82 6.39 1.25 -29.18
N ASN A 83 5.72 2.34 -29.53
CA ASN A 83 5.84 3.58 -28.76
C ASN A 83 5.41 3.37 -27.30
N PHE A 84 5.92 4.20 -26.40
CA PHE A 84 5.43 4.25 -25.02
C PHE A 84 4.05 4.90 -24.99
N VAL A 85 3.14 4.33 -24.20
CA VAL A 85 1.82 4.88 -23.90
C VAL A 85 1.66 4.91 -22.40
N THR A 86 1.33 6.08 -21.86
CA THR A 86 0.99 6.23 -20.44
C THR A 86 -0.49 6.02 -20.29
N VAL A 87 -0.89 5.15 -19.37
CA VAL A 87 -2.29 4.83 -19.12
C VAL A 87 -2.63 5.13 -17.68
N ASP A 88 -3.53 6.09 -17.48
CA ASP A 88 -4.08 6.38 -16.17
C ASP A 88 -5.20 5.39 -15.86
N VAL A 89 -5.03 4.63 -14.77
CA VAL A 89 -6.03 3.69 -14.30
C VAL A 89 -6.61 4.22 -12.99
N PRO A 90 -7.87 4.68 -12.97
CA PRO A 90 -8.50 5.10 -11.73
C PRO A 90 -8.70 3.86 -10.85
N ILE A 91 -8.17 3.91 -9.63
CA ILE A 91 -8.36 2.88 -8.62
C ILE A 91 -9.16 3.51 -7.48
N THR A 92 -10.34 2.97 -7.19
CA THR A 92 -11.12 3.37 -6.03
C THR A 92 -10.84 2.42 -4.88
N VAL A 93 -10.28 2.94 -3.80
CA VAL A 93 -10.01 2.18 -2.58
C VAL A 93 -11.04 2.58 -1.54
N TRP A 94 -11.78 1.60 -1.02
CA TRP A 94 -12.68 1.79 0.12
C TRP A 94 -11.97 1.22 1.35
N ALA A 95 -11.60 2.10 2.28
CA ALA A 95 -11.12 1.69 3.58
C ALA A 95 -12.22 1.98 4.60
N GLU A 96 -12.78 0.93 5.18
CA GLU A 96 -13.61 1.05 6.37
C GLU A 96 -12.68 1.02 7.58
N ILE A 97 -12.47 2.19 8.20
CA ILE A 97 -11.68 2.31 9.41
C ILE A 97 -12.67 2.29 10.56
N GLU A 98 -12.77 1.15 11.25
CA GLU A 98 -13.51 1.07 12.50
C GLU A 98 -12.72 1.86 13.56
N GLU A 99 -13.27 3.00 13.97
CA GLU A 99 -12.74 3.78 15.09
C GLU A 99 -12.85 2.90 16.35
N PRO A 100 -11.74 2.58 17.03
CA PRO A 100 -11.80 1.71 18.20
C PRO A 100 -12.72 2.35 19.23
N ALA A 101 -13.73 1.60 19.68
CA ALA A 101 -14.56 2.01 20.80
C ALA A 101 -13.69 2.50 21.96
N PRO A 102 -14.08 3.54 22.70
CA PRO A 102 -13.31 4.02 23.83
C PRO A 102 -13.02 2.83 24.75
N ALA A 103 -11.74 2.48 24.86
CA ALA A 103 -11.32 1.35 25.66
C ALA A 103 -11.73 1.63 27.11
N ASP A 104 -12.71 0.88 27.62
CA ASP A 104 -12.93 0.78 29.05
C ASP A 104 -11.61 0.36 29.67
N SER A 105 -11.06 1.25 30.49
CA SER A 105 -9.72 1.15 31.05
C SER A 105 -9.68 0.12 32.18
N THR A 106 -9.84 -1.16 31.86
CA THR A 106 -9.47 -2.25 32.76
C THR A 106 -8.00 -2.58 32.55
N SER A 107 -7.17 -1.90 33.33
CA SER A 107 -5.75 -2.16 33.50
C SER A 107 -5.54 -3.57 34.06
N SER A 108 -5.34 -4.55 33.19
CA SER A 108 -4.73 -5.83 33.53
C SER A 108 -3.30 -5.82 33.00
N THR A 109 -2.34 -5.63 33.90
CA THR A 109 -0.91 -5.76 33.63
C THR A 109 -0.65 -7.11 32.95
N PRO A 110 -0.26 -7.17 31.67
CA PRO A 110 0.14 -8.43 31.06
C PRO A 110 1.58 -8.76 31.49
N THR A 111 1.75 -9.97 32.03
CA THR A 111 3.04 -10.62 32.21
C THR A 111 3.77 -10.69 30.86
N PRO A 112 5.05 -10.26 30.74
CA PRO A 112 5.76 -10.31 29.47
C PRO A 112 6.11 -11.77 29.12
N THR A 113 5.29 -12.39 28.26
CA THR A 113 5.68 -13.58 27.52
C THR A 113 6.43 -13.11 26.27
N ALA A 114 7.73 -13.36 26.21
CA ALA A 114 8.57 -13.06 25.06
C ALA A 114 8.18 -13.95 23.87
N THR A 115 7.21 -13.50 23.07
CA THR A 115 6.92 -14.06 21.76
C THR A 115 7.73 -13.28 20.72
N GLN A 116 8.82 -13.89 20.24
CA GLN A 116 9.50 -13.41 19.04
C GLN A 116 8.58 -13.61 17.83
N THR A 117 7.76 -12.61 17.53
CA THR A 117 7.07 -12.52 16.25
C THR A 117 8.09 -12.01 15.25
N THR A 118 8.50 -12.86 14.31
CA THR A 118 9.29 -12.50 13.14
C THR A 118 8.51 -11.44 12.36
N GLN A 119 8.81 -10.16 12.58
CA GLN A 119 8.07 -9.05 11.98
C GLN A 119 8.55 -8.85 10.54
N ALA A 120 8.02 -9.67 9.63
CA ALA A 120 8.14 -9.43 8.20
C ALA A 120 7.50 -8.06 7.88
N GLY A 121 8.28 -7.13 7.35
CA GLY A 121 7.77 -5.83 6.87
C GLY A 121 8.40 -4.58 7.48
N ARG A 122 9.37 -4.67 8.40
CA ARG A 122 10.12 -3.49 8.84
C ARG A 122 11.24 -3.16 7.86
N THR A 123 11.27 -1.91 7.38
CA THR A 123 12.39 -1.34 6.61
C THR A 123 13.11 -0.28 7.43
N TYR A 124 14.44 -0.28 7.39
CA TYR A 124 15.30 0.67 8.10
C TYR A 124 16.06 1.55 7.11
N ALA A 125 16.25 2.82 7.47
CA ALA A 125 16.98 3.79 6.64
C ALA A 125 18.49 3.47 6.51
N SER A 126 19.05 2.70 7.45
CA SER A 126 20.46 2.30 7.44
C SER A 126 20.70 1.03 8.28
N CYS A 127 21.85 0.41 8.09
CA CYS A 127 22.24 -0.78 8.85
C CYS A 127 22.51 -0.50 10.33
N ALA A 128 22.97 0.71 10.66
CA ALA A 128 23.11 1.13 12.05
C ALA A 128 21.75 1.21 12.76
N ALA A 129 20.71 1.69 12.05
CA ALA A 129 19.35 1.72 12.58
C ALA A 129 18.79 0.31 12.82
N ALA A 130 18.98 -0.61 11.88
CA ALA A 130 18.58 -2.02 12.04
C ALA A 130 19.32 -2.69 13.22
N ALA A 131 20.62 -2.45 13.35
CA ALA A 131 21.41 -2.97 14.48
C ALA A 131 20.99 -2.36 15.82
N ALA A 132 20.72 -1.05 15.87
CA ALA A 132 20.25 -0.37 17.08
C ALA A 132 18.84 -0.85 17.50
N ALA A 133 18.01 -1.25 16.54
CA ALA A 133 16.71 -1.87 16.78
C ALA A 133 16.80 -3.33 17.26
N GLY A 134 18.02 -3.92 17.29
CA GLY A 134 18.24 -5.29 17.74
C GLY A 134 17.77 -6.36 16.74
N GLU A 135 17.69 -6.02 15.45
CA GLU A 135 17.27 -6.97 14.44
C GLU A 135 18.27 -8.13 14.32
N PRO A 136 17.80 -9.38 14.14
CA PRO A 136 18.67 -10.53 14.01
C PRO A 136 19.33 -10.54 12.63
N ARG A 137 20.65 -10.80 12.61
CA ARG A 137 21.40 -11.02 11.38
C ARG A 137 21.10 -12.41 10.81
N GLN A 138 20.81 -12.48 9.52
CA GLN A 138 20.58 -13.70 8.76
C GLN A 138 21.84 -14.14 8.03
N GLN A 139 21.97 -15.44 7.82
CA GLN A 139 23.05 -16.01 7.02
C GLN A 139 22.73 -15.78 5.54
N GLY A 140 23.65 -15.15 4.82
CA GLY A 140 23.54 -15.02 3.37
C GLY A 140 23.66 -16.37 2.66
N CYS A 141 22.83 -16.58 1.64
CA CYS A 141 22.76 -17.85 0.90
C CYS A 141 22.65 -17.58 -0.60
N SER A 142 23.77 -17.65 -1.31
CA SER A 142 23.78 -17.54 -2.76
C SER A 142 23.31 -18.85 -3.42
N ARG A 143 22.26 -18.76 -4.25
CA ARG A 143 21.72 -19.90 -5.04
C ARG A 143 21.38 -21.13 -4.19
N GLY A 144 20.86 -20.91 -2.98
CA GLY A 144 20.44 -21.99 -2.07
C GLY A 144 21.59 -22.75 -1.40
N ARG A 145 22.84 -22.27 -1.54
CA ARG A 145 23.99 -22.78 -0.79
C ARG A 145 24.47 -21.67 0.15
N CYS A 146 24.70 -22.02 1.42
CA CYS A 146 25.18 -21.08 2.43
C CYS A 146 26.62 -21.44 2.86
N PRO A 147 27.62 -21.35 1.95
CA PRO A 147 28.99 -21.75 2.25
C PRO A 147 29.68 -20.68 3.10
N GLY A 148 29.38 -20.61 4.40
CA GLY A 148 30.12 -19.75 5.34
C GLY A 148 30.19 -18.27 4.98
N GLY A 149 29.16 -17.73 4.30
CA GLY A 149 29.04 -16.30 4.00
C GLY A 149 28.94 -15.45 5.27
N GLY A 150 28.97 -14.13 5.12
CA GLY A 150 28.77 -13.23 6.24
C GLY A 150 27.36 -13.33 6.81
N ARG A 151 27.17 -12.76 8.00
CA ARG A 151 25.82 -12.59 8.59
C ARG A 151 25.40 -11.14 8.48
N GLY A 152 24.36 -10.87 7.70
CA GLY A 152 23.87 -9.52 7.42
C GLY A 152 22.39 -9.33 7.74
N PHE A 153 21.85 -8.16 7.44
CA PHE A 153 20.40 -7.92 7.42
C PHE A 153 19.84 -8.27 6.05
N PRO A 154 18.58 -8.74 5.91
CA PRO A 154 17.99 -8.94 4.58
C PRO A 154 18.08 -7.67 3.74
N ALA A 155 18.42 -7.78 2.44
CA ALA A 155 18.51 -6.61 1.56
C ALA A 155 17.18 -5.82 1.50
N SER A 156 16.04 -6.50 1.63
CA SER A 156 14.72 -5.88 1.73
C SER A 156 14.50 -5.06 3.00
N MET A 157 15.23 -5.37 4.09
CA MET A 157 15.12 -4.68 5.37
C MET A 157 15.90 -3.36 5.38
N VAL A 158 16.93 -3.20 4.53
CA VAL A 158 17.71 -1.96 4.43
C VAL A 158 17.91 -1.58 2.95
N PRO A 159 16.89 -1.01 2.28
CA PRO A 159 16.93 -0.75 0.83
C PRO A 159 18.04 0.24 0.39
N SER A 160 18.57 1.03 1.32
CA SER A 160 19.66 1.96 1.06
C SER A 160 21.03 1.28 0.98
N ALA A 161 21.17 0.05 1.49
CA ALA A 161 22.41 -0.71 1.44
C ALA A 161 22.43 -1.60 0.20
N ARG A 162 23.59 -1.66 -0.47
CA ARG A 162 23.78 -2.48 -1.66
C ARG A 162 24.32 -3.85 -1.27
N ASP A 163 23.59 -4.89 -1.64
CA ASP A 163 24.06 -6.28 -1.61
C ASP A 163 25.10 -6.45 -2.74
N GLY A 164 26.37 -6.58 -2.35
CA GLY A 164 27.51 -6.51 -3.28
C GLY A 164 27.79 -7.84 -3.98
N ASP A 165 27.52 -8.96 -3.33
CA ASP A 165 27.78 -10.31 -3.78
C ASP A 165 26.49 -11.10 -4.11
N GLY A 166 25.33 -10.53 -3.83
CA GLY A 166 24.03 -11.02 -4.27
C GLY A 166 23.56 -12.24 -3.48
N ASP A 167 23.94 -12.33 -2.21
CA ASP A 167 23.60 -13.44 -1.33
C ASP A 167 22.30 -13.22 -0.51
N GLY A 168 21.66 -12.06 -0.72
CA GLY A 168 20.38 -11.68 -0.14
C GLY A 168 20.50 -10.91 1.17
N VAL A 169 21.69 -10.70 1.70
CA VAL A 169 21.92 -9.90 2.90
C VAL A 169 22.81 -8.67 2.61
N VAL A 170 22.75 -7.70 3.51
CA VAL A 170 23.50 -6.45 3.45
C VAL A 170 24.16 -6.17 4.79
N CYS A 171 25.23 -5.38 4.75
CA CYS A 171 25.95 -4.94 5.95
C CYS A 171 26.46 -6.09 6.81
N GLU A 172 27.04 -7.08 6.16
CA GLU A 172 27.63 -8.26 6.77
C GLU A 172 28.70 -7.92 7.81
N GLN A 173 28.84 -8.80 8.81
CA GLN A 173 29.89 -8.78 9.83
C GLN A 173 30.55 -10.15 9.91
#